data_AF-A0A3A5VGB2-F1
#
_entry.id   AF-A0A3A5VGB2-F1
#
_cell.length_a   1.000
_cell.length_b   1.000
_cell.length_c   1.000
_cell.angle_alpha   90.00
_cell.angle_beta   90.00
_cell.angle_gamma   90.00
#
_symmetry.space_group_name_H-M   'P 1'
#
loop_
_entity.id
_entity.type
_entity.pdbx_description
1 polymer ?
#
loop_
_entity_poly.entity_id
_entity_poly.type
_entity_poly.pdbx_seq_one_letter_code
_entity_poly.pdbx_strand_id
1 'polypeptide(L)'
;SMSYGEDETSQNCQGGDGADTITGMASHLNFTNTADGQNNGGSGAHDVTVEWYNASMVGAVVEGLTMDEIKAQIDSMGAGLGDHMIELSVAADTGGQFPPIVCQRSDNGEEVSYTVELVVLEYTIAPFIDTSDI
;
A
#
# COMPACT_ATOMS: atom_id res chain seq x y z
N SER A 1 -4.77 -0.42 -2.87
CA SER A 1 -5.33 -1.04 -1.64
C SER A 1 -5.45 -2.55 -1.82
N MET A 2 -5.38 -3.30 -0.72
CA MET A 2 -5.60 -4.75 -0.66
C MET A 2 -6.52 -5.10 0.50
N SER A 3 -7.35 -6.12 0.32
CA SER A 3 -8.19 -6.71 1.35
C SER A 3 -8.24 -8.22 1.17
N TYR A 4 -8.23 -8.94 2.28
CA TYR A 4 -8.13 -10.40 2.31
C TYR A 4 -8.89 -10.92 3.51
N GLY A 5 -9.53 -12.07 3.34
CA GLY A 5 -10.26 -12.78 4.39
C GLY A 5 -9.53 -14.06 4.77
N GLU A 6 -10.13 -14.80 5.68
CA GLU A 6 -9.84 -16.19 5.95
C GLU A 6 -11.05 -16.99 5.51
N ASP A 7 -10.80 -18.11 4.84
CA ASP A 7 -11.86 -19.08 4.52
C ASP A 7 -11.60 -20.46 5.12
N GLU A 8 -10.61 -20.55 6.00
CA GLU A 8 -10.26 -21.80 6.65
C GLU A 8 -11.47 -22.43 7.38
N THR A 9 -11.75 -23.68 7.06
CA THR A 9 -12.80 -24.44 7.74
C THR A 9 -12.21 -25.52 8.64
N SER A 10 -12.35 -25.34 9.96
CA SER A 10 -11.95 -26.36 10.94
C SER A 10 -13.09 -27.36 11.17
N GLN A 11 -12.95 -28.58 10.65
CA GLN A 11 -13.73 -29.73 11.14
C GLN A 11 -12.88 -30.53 12.14
N ASN A 12 -13.30 -30.55 13.40
CA ASN A 12 -12.66 -31.30 14.50
C ASN A 12 -11.23 -30.87 14.89
N CYS A 13 -10.80 -29.68 14.46
CA CYS A 13 -9.50 -29.11 14.80
C CYS A 13 -9.56 -28.37 16.15
N GLN A 14 -8.53 -28.57 16.97
CA GLN A 14 -8.23 -27.74 18.13
C GLN A 14 -7.17 -26.71 17.74
N GLY A 15 -7.51 -25.44 17.88
CA GLY A 15 -6.67 -24.32 17.47
C GLY A 15 -7.52 -23.19 16.89
N GLY A 16 -6.88 -22.04 16.65
CA GLY A 16 -7.45 -20.98 15.82
C GLY A 16 -7.03 -21.16 14.37
N ASP A 17 -7.58 -20.29 13.54
CA ASP A 17 -7.19 -20.12 12.15
C ASP A 17 -5.78 -19.53 12.13
N GLY A 18 -4.93 -19.97 11.21
CA GLY A 18 -3.59 -19.39 11.10
C GLY A 18 -3.68 -17.98 10.52
N ALA A 19 -2.62 -17.19 10.65
CA ALA A 19 -2.63 -15.83 10.13
C ALA A 19 -1.74 -15.76 8.90
N ASP A 20 -2.34 -15.45 7.76
CA ASP A 20 -1.59 -15.20 6.54
C ASP A 20 -0.94 -13.83 6.58
N THR A 21 0.19 -13.73 5.87
CA THR A 21 0.87 -12.46 5.65
C THR A 21 0.84 -12.12 4.18
N ILE A 22 0.22 -10.99 3.87
CA ILE A 22 0.15 -10.43 2.53
C ILE A 22 1.15 -9.28 2.48
N THR A 23 2.12 -9.39 1.58
CA THR A 23 3.12 -8.36 1.29
C THR A 23 2.79 -7.72 -0.05
N GLY A 24 2.57 -6.41 -0.04
CA GLY A 24 2.45 -5.62 -1.27
C GLY A 24 3.67 -4.74 -1.48
N MET A 25 4.14 -4.68 -2.71
CA MET A 25 5.20 -3.78 -3.16
C MET A 25 4.71 -2.99 -4.37
N ALA A 26 4.93 -1.68 -4.33
CA ALA A 26 4.79 -0.82 -5.49
C ALA A 26 6.13 -0.16 -5.78
N SER A 27 6.45 -0.02 -7.06
CA SER A 27 7.66 0.65 -7.49
C SER A 27 7.47 1.35 -8.82
N HIS A 28 8.24 2.42 -8.96
CA HIS A 28 8.30 3.23 -10.16
C HIS A 28 9.64 3.96 -10.17
N LEU A 29 10.46 3.72 -11.20
CA LEU A 29 11.86 4.18 -11.27
C LEU A 29 12.64 3.79 -10.00
N ASN A 30 13.12 4.77 -9.24
CA ASN A 30 13.84 4.62 -7.98
C ASN A 30 12.94 4.78 -6.73
N PHE A 31 11.64 5.00 -6.92
CA PHE A 31 10.67 5.08 -5.85
C PHE A 31 10.09 3.70 -5.61
N THR A 32 10.12 3.26 -4.36
CA THR A 32 9.64 1.93 -3.97
C THR A 32 9.07 2.02 -2.58
N ASN A 33 7.93 1.38 -2.37
CA ASN A 33 7.35 1.21 -1.06
C ASN A 33 6.83 -0.21 -0.92
N THR A 34 6.92 -0.73 0.30
CA THR A 34 6.47 -2.08 0.66
C THR A 34 5.72 -1.99 1.97
N ALA A 35 4.63 -2.76 2.09
CA ALA A 35 3.94 -2.94 3.34
C ALA A 35 3.43 -4.36 3.46
N ASP A 36 3.32 -4.80 4.71
CA ASP A 36 2.79 -6.09 5.08
C ASP A 36 1.49 -5.90 5.85
N GLY A 37 0.57 -6.84 5.70
CA GLY A 37 -0.60 -6.95 6.55
C GLY A 37 -1.03 -8.39 6.76
N GLN A 38 -1.78 -8.61 7.84
CA GLN A 38 -2.23 -9.94 8.27
C GLN A 38 -3.74 -9.94 8.53
N ASN A 39 -4.39 -11.07 8.22
CA ASN A 39 -5.81 -11.33 8.50
C ASN A 39 -6.06 -11.79 9.95
N ASN A 40 -5.02 -12.22 10.67
CA ASN A 40 -5.08 -12.62 12.09
C ASN A 40 -6.14 -13.69 12.39
N GLY A 41 -6.38 -14.66 11.50
CA GLY A 41 -7.48 -15.61 11.66
C GLY A 41 -8.87 -14.99 11.47
N GLY A 42 -8.97 -13.83 10.79
CA GLY A 42 -10.24 -13.27 10.34
C GLY A 42 -10.20 -12.55 8.99
N SER A 43 -9.98 -11.23 9.01
CA SER A 43 -9.91 -10.44 7.78
C SER A 43 -8.97 -9.28 7.98
N GLY A 44 -8.21 -8.93 6.95
CA GLY A 44 -7.28 -7.82 6.98
C GLY A 44 -7.33 -6.99 5.70
N ALA A 45 -6.76 -5.80 5.80
CA ALA A 45 -6.58 -4.91 4.68
C ALA A 45 -5.40 -4.00 4.96
N HIS A 46 -4.71 -3.60 3.91
CA HIS A 46 -3.68 -2.58 3.99
C HIS A 46 -3.47 -1.89 2.64
N ASP A 47 -2.73 -0.76 2.70
CA ASP A 47 -2.41 0.06 1.56
C ASP A 47 -0.90 0.14 1.36
N VAL A 48 -0.51 0.19 0.09
CA VAL A 48 0.86 0.49 -0.34
C VAL A 48 0.77 1.66 -1.29
N THR A 49 1.39 2.77 -0.90
CA THR A 49 1.41 4.01 -1.69
C THR A 49 2.84 4.39 -2.01
N VAL A 50 3.13 4.67 -3.27
CA VAL A 50 4.40 5.23 -3.72
C VAL A 50 4.14 6.61 -4.27
N GLU A 51 4.89 7.58 -3.78
CA GLU A 51 4.86 8.96 -4.25
C GLU A 51 6.23 9.32 -4.82
N TRP A 52 6.24 9.97 -5.98
CA TRP A 52 7.46 10.44 -6.67
C TRP A 52 7.55 11.98 -6.72
N TYR A 53 6.68 12.65 -5.97
CA TYR A 53 6.66 14.10 -5.80
C TYR A 53 6.97 14.45 -4.33
N ASN A 54 7.45 15.66 -4.09
CA ASN A 54 7.65 16.15 -2.74
C ASN A 54 6.31 16.62 -2.14
N ALA A 55 5.67 15.76 -1.35
CA ALA A 55 4.39 16.03 -0.72
C ALA A 55 4.39 17.25 0.21
N SER A 56 5.54 17.66 0.76
CA SER A 56 5.63 18.86 1.61
C SER A 56 5.42 20.17 0.84
N MET A 57 5.46 20.13 -0.50
CA MET A 57 5.22 21.30 -1.35
C MET A 57 3.72 21.55 -1.56
N VAL A 58 2.87 20.56 -1.31
CA VAL A 58 1.42 20.65 -1.53
C VAL A 58 0.76 21.33 -0.35
N GLY A 59 0.02 22.42 -0.61
CA GLY A 59 -0.68 23.18 0.43
C GLY A 59 0.23 24.04 1.30
N ALA A 60 1.52 24.16 0.97
CA ALA A 60 2.49 24.95 1.71
C ALA A 60 2.79 26.30 1.04
N VAL A 61 3.15 27.28 1.86
CA VAL A 61 3.84 28.49 1.38
C VAL A 61 5.32 28.13 1.28
N VAL A 62 5.86 28.18 0.07
CA VAL A 62 7.26 27.82 -0.22
C VAL A 62 8.08 29.08 -0.42
N GLU A 63 9.12 29.25 0.38
CA GLU A 63 10.04 30.38 0.31
C GLU A 63 11.45 29.95 -0.09
N GLY A 64 12.24 30.87 -0.63
CA GLY A 64 13.64 30.63 -0.94
C GLY A 64 13.91 29.76 -2.17
N LEU A 65 12.87 29.35 -2.90
CA LEU A 65 12.95 28.60 -4.15
C LEU A 65 12.36 29.41 -5.32
N THR A 66 12.96 29.23 -6.48
CA THR A 66 12.41 29.69 -7.76
C THR A 66 11.22 28.83 -8.19
N MET A 67 10.40 29.35 -9.09
CA MET A 67 9.28 28.60 -9.69
C MET A 67 9.73 27.26 -10.29
N ASP A 68 10.88 27.24 -10.96
CA ASP A 68 11.39 26.02 -11.61
C ASP A 68 11.94 25.01 -10.60
N GLU A 69 12.53 25.47 -9.49
CA GLU A 69 12.90 24.59 -8.38
C GLU A 69 11.66 23.98 -7.71
N ILE A 70 10.58 24.74 -7.52
CA ILE A 70 9.31 24.21 -7.00
C ILE A 70 8.73 23.17 -7.96
N LYS A 71 8.72 23.44 -9.27
CA LYS A 71 8.28 22.46 -10.27
C LYS A 71 9.13 21.19 -10.25
N ALA A 72 10.45 21.32 -10.10
CA ALA A 72 11.33 20.16 -10.03
C ALA A 72 11.04 19.27 -8.80
N GLN A 73 10.53 19.86 -7.71
CA GLN A 73 10.11 19.12 -6.51
C GLN A 73 8.76 18.41 -6.68
N ILE A 74 7.84 18.96 -7.47
CA ILE A 74 6.48 18.41 -7.65
C ILE A 74 6.38 17.47 -8.86
N ASP A 75 6.90 17.89 -10.00
CA ASP A 75 6.81 17.15 -11.27
C ASP A 75 7.95 16.12 -11.39
N SER A 76 9.03 16.27 -10.60
CA SER A 76 10.21 15.39 -10.65
C SER A 76 10.70 15.17 -12.10
N MET A 77 10.55 16.21 -12.94
CA MET A 77 10.86 16.22 -14.38
C MET A 77 10.07 15.19 -15.22
N GLY A 78 8.79 14.97 -14.90
CA GLY A 78 7.94 13.99 -15.57
C GLY A 78 8.21 12.57 -15.10
N ALA A 79 8.76 12.40 -13.89
CA ALA A 79 9.05 11.08 -13.32
C ALA A 79 7.81 10.18 -13.42
N GLY A 80 6.62 10.69 -13.10
CA GLY A 80 5.36 9.92 -13.10
C GLY A 80 4.92 9.31 -14.44
N LEU A 81 5.71 9.42 -15.50
CA LEU A 81 5.52 8.71 -16.76
C LEU A 81 6.43 7.47 -16.82
N GLY A 82 5.92 6.40 -17.44
CA GLY A 82 6.71 5.21 -17.74
C GLY A 82 6.15 3.97 -17.06
N ASP A 83 7.00 2.98 -16.85
CA ASP A 83 6.58 1.70 -16.32
C ASP A 83 6.40 1.77 -14.79
N HIS A 84 5.33 1.14 -14.32
CA HIS A 84 5.02 0.96 -12.91
C HIS A 84 4.98 -0.55 -12.64
N MET A 85 5.57 -0.97 -11.53
CA MET A 85 5.61 -2.37 -11.13
C MET A 85 4.93 -2.53 -9.78
N ILE A 86 3.97 -3.46 -9.75
CA ILE A 86 3.29 -3.91 -8.54
C ILE A 86 3.63 -5.38 -8.35
N GLU A 87 4.01 -5.77 -7.14
CA GLU A 87 4.24 -7.16 -6.74
C GLU A 87 3.40 -7.45 -5.50
N LEU A 88 2.71 -8.60 -5.51
CA LEU A 88 1.98 -9.13 -4.35
C LEU A 88 2.53 -10.51 -4.03
N SER A 89 2.82 -10.74 -2.77
CA SER A 89 3.24 -12.03 -2.23
C SER A 89 2.35 -12.43 -1.06
N VAL A 90 2.08 -13.73 -0.94
CA VAL A 90 1.28 -14.30 0.15
C VAL A 90 2.10 -15.40 0.81
N ALA A 91 2.26 -15.28 2.12
CA ALA A 91 2.76 -16.35 2.99
C ALA A 91 1.58 -16.90 3.78
N ALA A 92 1.05 -18.04 3.33
CA ALA A 92 -0.13 -18.66 3.91
C ALA A 92 0.22 -19.53 5.15
N ASP A 93 -0.67 -19.56 6.14
CA ASP A 93 -0.55 -20.37 7.35
C ASP A 93 -1.88 -21.06 7.71
N THR A 94 -1.95 -22.38 7.45
CA THR A 94 -3.10 -23.23 7.84
C THR A 94 -3.38 -23.37 9.35
N GLY A 95 -2.58 -22.77 10.23
CA GLY A 95 -2.81 -22.79 11.67
C GLY A 95 -2.76 -24.16 12.35
N GLY A 96 -3.56 -24.33 13.41
CA GLY A 96 -3.50 -25.47 14.31
C GLY A 96 -4.21 -26.74 13.79
N GLN A 97 -3.46 -27.81 13.55
CA GLN A 97 -3.99 -29.08 13.02
C GLN A 97 -4.12 -30.20 14.07
N PHE A 98 -4.49 -29.91 15.33
CA PHE A 98 -4.56 -30.94 16.38
C PHE A 98 -5.97 -31.53 16.57
N PRO A 99 -6.16 -32.85 16.69
CA PRO A 99 -5.17 -33.91 16.53
C PRO A 99 -4.87 -34.20 15.04
N PRO A 100 -3.59 -34.36 14.66
CA PRO A 100 -3.12 -34.33 13.24
C PRO A 100 -3.62 -35.47 12.35
N ILE A 101 -4.29 -36.47 12.92
CA ILE A 101 -4.83 -37.63 12.18
C ILE A 101 -6.33 -37.46 11.88
N VAL A 102 -7.03 -36.65 12.68
CA VAL A 102 -8.50 -36.49 12.59
C VAL A 102 -8.93 -35.08 12.17
N CYS A 103 -7.97 -34.17 12.03
CA CYS A 103 -8.16 -32.80 11.59
C CYS A 103 -7.11 -32.47 10.53
N GLN A 104 -7.55 -31.85 9.43
CA GLN A 104 -6.70 -31.17 8.45
C GLN A 104 -7.35 -29.83 8.15
N ARG A 105 -6.55 -28.76 8.13
CA ARG A 105 -6.93 -27.40 7.69
C ARG A 105 -6.29 -27.13 6.33
N SER A 106 -6.81 -26.16 5.60
CA SER A 106 -6.33 -25.82 4.26
C SER A 106 -6.68 -24.38 3.92
N ASP A 107 -5.68 -23.65 3.41
CA ASP A 107 -5.80 -22.28 2.87
C ASP A 107 -6.31 -22.28 1.42
N ASN A 108 -7.05 -23.33 1.02
CA ASN A 108 -7.48 -23.48 -0.37
C ASN A 108 -8.78 -22.73 -0.59
N GLY A 109 -8.72 -21.68 -1.41
CA GLY A 109 -9.90 -20.88 -1.75
C GLY A 109 -9.77 -19.43 -1.32
N GLU A 110 -8.76 -19.10 -0.51
CA GLU A 110 -8.54 -17.76 -0.03
C GLU A 110 -8.14 -16.80 -1.14
N GLU A 111 -8.79 -15.64 -1.15
CA GLU A 111 -8.63 -14.64 -2.19
C GLU A 111 -8.09 -13.34 -1.61
N VAL A 112 -7.06 -12.79 -2.26
CA VAL A 112 -6.62 -11.42 -2.06
C VAL A 112 -7.29 -10.53 -3.11
N SER A 113 -8.17 -9.65 -2.66
CA SER A 113 -8.75 -8.60 -3.50
C SER A 113 -7.88 -7.36 -3.47
N TYR A 114 -7.62 -6.76 -4.63
CA TYR A 114 -6.78 -5.56 -4.73
C TYR A 114 -7.33 -4.54 -5.72
N THR A 115 -7.05 -3.27 -5.45
CA THR A 115 -7.29 -2.15 -6.37
C THR A 115 -5.97 -1.40 -6.57
N VAL A 116 -5.60 -1.19 -7.84
CA VAL A 116 -4.45 -0.37 -8.23
C VAL A 116 -4.96 0.93 -8.81
N GLU A 117 -4.47 2.05 -8.29
CA GLU A 117 -4.82 3.39 -8.74
C GLU A 117 -3.55 4.16 -9.10
N LEU A 118 -3.52 4.72 -10.31
CA LEU A 118 -2.50 5.67 -10.74
C LEU A 118 -3.11 7.07 -10.67
N VAL A 119 -2.65 7.86 -9.70
CA VAL A 119 -3.18 9.22 -9.47
C VAL A 119 -2.25 10.23 -10.12
N VAL A 120 -2.83 11.13 -10.92
CA VAL A 120 -2.11 12.27 -11.51
C VAL A 120 -2.32 13.49 -10.64
N LEU A 121 -1.23 14.10 -10.20
CA LEU A 121 -1.28 15.33 -9.42
C LEU A 121 -1.46 16.53 -10.37
N GLU A 122 -2.63 17.16 -10.30
CA GLU A 122 -2.88 18.46 -10.91
C GLU A 122 -2.54 19.57 -9.90
N TYR A 123 -1.69 20.52 -10.28
CA TYR A 123 -1.23 21.58 -9.38
C TYR A 123 -1.21 22.96 -10.04
N THR A 124 -1.28 24.00 -9.21
CA THR A 124 -1.10 25.40 -9.61
C THR A 124 -0.16 26.05 -8.60
N ILE A 125 0.85 26.78 -9.09
CA ILE A 125 1.74 27.59 -8.25
C ILE A 125 1.31 29.05 -8.41
N ALA A 126 1.06 29.72 -7.29
CA ALA A 126 0.66 31.12 -7.24
C ALA A 126 1.51 31.89 -6.23
N PRO A 127 1.73 33.20 -6.44
CA PRO A 127 2.36 34.05 -5.44
C PRO A 127 1.56 34.05 -4.14
N PHE A 128 2.24 33.94 -3.01
CA PHE A 128 1.65 34.14 -1.69
C PHE A 128 1.91 35.58 -1.23
N ILE A 129 0.85 36.26 -0.76
CA ILE A 129 0.93 37.60 -0.16
C ILE A 129 0.34 37.49 1.23
N ASP A 130 1.17 37.72 2.25
CA ASP A 130 0.69 37.83 3.61
C ASP A 130 0.08 39.21 3.82
N THR A 131 -1.21 39.24 4.19
CA THR A 131 -1.95 40.48 4.47
C THR A 131 -2.15 40.71 5.97
N SER A 132 -1.47 39.97 6.84
CA SER A 132 -1.57 40.17 8.29
C SER A 132 -0.83 41.42 8.78
N ASP A 133 0.07 41.96 7.94
CA ASP A 133 0.88 43.16 8.22
C ASP A 133 0.37 44.44 7.50
N ILE A 134 -0.79 44.39 6.82
CA ILE A 134 -1.48 45.55 6.21
C ILE A 134 -2.74 45.92 6.97
#